data_AF-A0A2G9U223-F1
#
_entry.id   AF-A0A2G9U223-F1
#
_cell.length_a   1.000
_cell.length_b   1.000
_cell.length_c   1.000
_cell.angle_alpha   90.00
_cell.angle_beta   90.00
_cell.angle_gamma   90.00
#
_symmetry.space_group_name_H-M   'P 1'
#
loop_
_entity.id
_entity.type
_entity.pdbx_description
1 polymer ?
#
loop_
_entity_poly.entity_id
_entity_poly.type
_entity_poly.pdbx_seq_one_letter_code
_entity_poly.pdbx_strand_id
1 'polypeptide(L)'
;MEAALRAHSAKYSGKIRMFPPNVGLNDPLDWESLPALQDYPVQSAFCIPAQGTKVKRDAETVDVAGYAWSGGGRGIVRVEVSADGGRTWQSAELEQDPKQDLDHMWAWTLFRASIKIPDGVNKMELVVKATDR
;
A
#
# COMPACT_ATOMS: atom_id res chain seq x y z
N MET A 1 1.57 14.75 -38.55
CA MET A 1 2.80 14.43 -37.78
C MET A 1 2.77 15.37 -36.58
N GLU A 2 2.31 14.88 -35.43
CA GLU A 2 2.08 15.73 -34.26
C GLU A 2 3.18 15.44 -33.24
N ALA A 3 4.04 16.42 -32.99
CA ALA A 3 5.12 16.30 -32.00
C ALA A 3 4.59 16.79 -30.65
N ALA A 4 4.51 15.88 -29.67
CA ALA A 4 4.16 16.23 -28.30
C ALA A 4 5.33 16.99 -27.64
N LEU A 5 5.13 18.27 -27.36
CA LEU A 5 6.08 19.11 -26.62
C LEU A 5 6.08 18.70 -25.14
N ARG A 6 7.24 18.30 -24.58
CA ARG A 6 7.43 18.11 -23.13
C ARG A 6 8.23 19.26 -22.56
N ALA A 7 7.65 19.99 -21.61
CA ALA A 7 8.36 21.03 -20.87
C ALA A 7 9.30 20.39 -19.84
N HIS A 8 10.58 20.78 -19.85
CA HIS A 8 11.56 20.35 -18.86
C HIS A 8 11.88 21.51 -17.90
N SER A 9 11.69 21.26 -16.60
CA SER A 9 12.23 22.12 -15.54
C SER A 9 13.54 21.52 -15.05
N ALA A 10 14.59 22.33 -14.91
CA ALA A 10 15.88 21.91 -14.35
C ALA A 10 15.77 21.35 -12.90
N LYS A 11 14.66 21.59 -12.20
CA LYS A 11 14.35 21.03 -10.87
C LYS A 11 13.62 19.68 -10.93
N TYR A 12 12.90 19.39 -12.02
CA TYR A 12 12.26 18.11 -12.31
C TYR A 12 13.13 17.31 -13.28
N SER A 13 14.27 16.83 -12.81
CA SER A 13 15.23 16.08 -13.63
C SER A 13 14.78 14.66 -14.00
N GLY A 14 13.49 14.32 -13.87
CA GLY A 14 12.98 12.99 -14.17
C GLY A 14 13.61 11.87 -13.33
N LYS A 15 14.26 12.19 -12.20
CA LYS A 15 15.06 11.22 -11.42
C LYS A 15 14.24 10.22 -10.58
N ILE A 16 12.92 10.39 -10.47
CA ILE A 16 12.07 9.44 -9.73
C ILE A 16 11.56 8.41 -10.74
N ARG A 17 12.20 7.24 -10.77
CA ARG A 17 11.92 6.12 -11.69
C ARG A 17 12.07 4.80 -10.95
N MET A 18 11.35 3.78 -11.40
CA MET A 18 11.43 2.43 -10.85
C MET A 18 12.35 1.58 -11.73
N PHE A 19 13.58 1.33 -11.27
CA PHE A 19 14.50 0.46 -11.99
C PHE A 19 14.21 -1.02 -11.70
N PRO A 20 14.48 -1.92 -12.66
CA PRO A 20 14.46 -3.36 -12.43
C PRO A 20 15.40 -3.79 -11.29
N PRO A 21 15.09 -4.86 -10.55
CA PRO A 21 15.87 -5.28 -9.39
C PRO A 21 17.29 -5.78 -9.73
N ASN A 22 17.59 -6.03 -11.00
CA ASN A 22 18.92 -6.44 -11.45
C ASN A 22 19.89 -5.27 -11.69
N VAL A 23 19.42 -4.02 -11.61
CA VAL A 23 20.27 -2.83 -11.75
C VAL A 23 20.86 -2.47 -10.38
N GLY A 24 22.18 -2.60 -10.25
CA GLY A 24 22.92 -2.26 -9.05
C GLY A 24 23.22 -0.77 -8.91
N LEU A 25 23.62 -0.35 -7.71
CA LEU A 25 23.95 1.05 -7.40
C LEU A 25 25.12 1.61 -8.24
N ASN A 26 26.05 0.73 -8.63
CA ASN A 26 27.26 1.08 -9.38
C ASN A 26 27.10 0.87 -10.89
N ASP A 27 25.96 0.35 -11.35
CA ASP A 27 25.72 0.13 -12.76
C ASP A 27 25.44 1.46 -13.47
N PRO A 28 25.81 1.59 -14.75
CA PRO A 28 25.46 2.77 -15.52
C PRO A 28 23.93 2.87 -15.63
N LEU A 29 23.37 3.95 -15.07
CA LEU A 29 21.93 4.20 -15.09
C LEU A 29 21.53 4.92 -16.39
N ASP A 30 20.76 4.24 -17.22
CA ASP A 30 20.07 4.88 -18.33
C ASP A 30 18.75 5.51 -17.83
N TRP A 31 18.80 6.82 -17.58
CA TRP A 31 17.65 7.59 -17.11
C TRP A 31 16.58 7.80 -18.18
N GLU A 32 16.84 7.56 -19.47
CA GLU A 32 15.84 7.75 -20.52
C GLU A 32 15.09 6.45 -20.86
N SER A 33 15.65 5.30 -20.46
CA SER A 33 15.05 3.97 -20.65
C SER A 33 13.68 3.78 -20.00
N LEU A 34 13.35 4.56 -18.97
CA LEU A 34 12.15 4.39 -18.16
C LEU A 34 11.29 5.66 -18.17
N PRO A 35 9.96 5.56 -18.01
CA PRO A 35 9.12 6.72 -17.77
C PRO A 35 9.36 7.31 -16.38
N ALA A 36 9.02 8.59 -16.20
CA ALA A 36 9.04 9.21 -14.88
C ALA A 36 7.84 8.70 -14.09
N LEU A 37 8.00 8.45 -12.79
CA LEU A 37 6.88 8.07 -11.94
C LEU A 37 5.88 9.25 -11.91
N GLN A 38 4.62 8.97 -12.24
CA GLN A 38 3.53 9.94 -12.19
C GLN A 38 2.46 9.42 -11.23
N ASP A 39 1.77 8.35 -11.64
CA ASP A 39 0.87 7.61 -10.77
C ASP A 39 1.63 6.58 -9.96
N TYR A 40 1.25 6.47 -8.68
CA TYR A 40 1.76 5.45 -7.79
C TYR A 40 0.94 4.17 -7.89
N PRO A 41 1.58 3.00 -7.70
CA PRO A 41 0.86 1.75 -7.50
C PRO A 41 0.08 1.77 -6.17
N VAL A 42 -0.82 0.80 -6.01
CA VAL A 42 -1.54 0.58 -4.76
C VAL A 42 -0.57 0.33 -3.60
N GLN A 43 -0.85 0.93 -2.45
CA GLN A 43 -0.09 0.83 -1.22
C GLN A 43 -1.02 0.64 -0.02
N SER A 44 -0.52 -0.02 1.02
CA SER A 44 -1.23 -0.20 2.28
C SER A 44 -0.25 -0.39 3.44
N ALA A 45 -0.61 0.09 4.63
CA ALA A 45 0.20 -0.09 5.84
C ALA A 45 -0.68 -0.11 7.10
N PHE A 46 -0.26 -0.88 8.11
CA PHE A 46 -0.80 -0.76 9.46
C PHE A 46 -0.23 0.47 10.17
N CYS A 47 -1.10 1.19 10.87
CA CYS A 47 -0.73 2.25 11.81
C CYS A 47 -0.88 1.79 13.26
N ILE A 48 -1.78 0.82 13.49
CA ILE A 48 -2.12 0.27 14.80
C ILE A 48 -2.20 -1.25 14.67
N PRO A 49 -1.60 -2.03 15.60
CA PRO A 49 -0.73 -1.58 16.69
C PRO A 49 0.68 -1.19 16.21
N ALA A 50 1.42 -0.43 17.03
CA ALA A 50 2.84 -0.19 16.78
C ALA A 50 3.65 -1.49 16.83
N GLN A 51 4.76 -1.54 16.09
CA GLN A 51 5.66 -2.70 16.11
C GLN A 51 6.15 -2.98 17.54
N GLY A 52 6.10 -4.26 17.94
CA GLY A 52 6.52 -4.69 19.27
C GLY A 52 5.47 -4.55 20.38
N THR A 53 4.26 -4.10 20.04
CA THR A 53 3.11 -4.11 20.97
C THR A 53 2.89 -5.53 21.51
N LYS A 54 2.78 -5.64 22.83
CA LYS A 54 2.45 -6.90 23.50
C LYS A 54 0.94 -7.01 23.64
N VAL A 55 0.39 -8.13 23.21
CA VAL A 55 -1.02 -8.46 23.39
C VAL A 55 -1.16 -9.42 24.57
N LYS A 56 -2.27 -9.34 25.31
CA LYS A 56 -2.50 -10.25 26.43
C LYS A 56 -2.73 -11.68 25.92
N ARG A 57 -2.32 -12.68 26.69
CA ARG A 57 -2.43 -14.10 26.31
C ARG A 57 -3.86 -14.64 26.30
N ASP A 58 -4.75 -14.00 27.05
CA ASP A 58 -6.18 -14.30 27.15
C ASP A 58 -7.02 -13.55 26.11
N ALA A 59 -6.41 -12.67 25.32
CA ALA A 59 -7.13 -11.98 24.25
C ALA A 59 -7.39 -12.95 23.10
N GLU A 60 -8.63 -13.01 22.63
CA GLU A 60 -9.01 -13.81 21.45
C GLU A 60 -8.71 -13.08 20.15
N THR A 61 -8.80 -11.75 20.16
CA THR A 61 -8.58 -10.90 19.00
C THR A 61 -7.66 -9.72 19.31
N VAL A 62 -7.10 -9.13 18.26
CA VAL A 62 -6.39 -7.86 18.30
C VAL A 62 -6.96 -6.93 17.25
N ASP A 63 -7.25 -5.70 17.66
CA ASP A 63 -7.70 -4.66 16.76
C ASP A 63 -6.51 -4.05 16.02
N VAL A 64 -6.66 -3.95 14.70
CA VAL A 64 -5.69 -3.36 13.81
C VAL A 64 -6.35 -2.27 12.97
N ALA A 65 -5.58 -1.26 12.62
CA ALA A 65 -6.04 -0.18 11.76
C ALA A 65 -4.89 0.37 10.92
N GLY A 66 -5.23 0.97 9.79
CA GLY A 66 -4.25 1.53 8.88
C GLY A 66 -4.86 2.30 7.73
N TYR A 67 -4.05 2.51 6.70
CA TYR A 67 -4.49 3.15 5.47
C TYR A 67 -4.14 2.31 4.25
N ALA A 68 -4.91 2.50 3.19
CA ALA A 68 -4.62 2.05 1.83
C ALA A 68 -4.83 3.22 0.86
N TRP A 69 -4.07 3.24 -0.22
CA TRP A 69 -4.14 4.31 -1.21
C TRP A 69 -3.61 3.83 -2.56
N SER A 70 -4.15 4.36 -3.65
CA SER A 70 -3.65 4.12 -5.00
C SER A 70 -3.56 5.43 -5.78
N GLY A 71 -2.53 5.57 -6.62
CA GLY A 71 -2.36 6.74 -7.47
C GLY A 71 -3.42 6.84 -8.57
N GLY A 72 -3.45 7.97 -9.28
CA GLY A 72 -4.36 8.16 -10.42
C GLY A 72 -5.85 8.18 -10.06
N GLY A 73 -6.21 8.33 -8.77
CA GLY A 73 -7.59 8.43 -8.33
C GLY A 73 -8.30 7.09 -8.23
N ARG A 74 -7.58 5.96 -8.35
CA ARG A 74 -8.17 4.63 -8.25
C ARG A 74 -8.57 4.31 -6.81
N GLY A 75 -9.86 4.08 -6.62
CA GLY A 75 -10.43 3.70 -5.33
C GLY A 75 -9.98 2.32 -4.87
N ILE A 76 -9.79 2.18 -3.56
CA ILE A 76 -9.51 0.90 -2.91
C ILE A 76 -10.81 0.14 -2.79
N VAL A 77 -10.87 -1.06 -3.38
CA VAL A 77 -12.08 -1.92 -3.35
C VAL A 77 -11.98 -3.01 -2.30
N ARG A 78 -10.76 -3.33 -1.83
CA ARG A 78 -10.56 -4.33 -0.79
C ARG A 78 -9.25 -4.09 -0.04
N VAL A 79 -9.29 -4.30 1.28
CA VAL A 79 -8.10 -4.49 2.12
C VAL A 79 -8.21 -5.85 2.80
N GLU A 80 -7.14 -6.62 2.75
CA GLU A 80 -7.02 -7.91 3.41
C GLU A 80 -5.87 -7.87 4.41
N VAL A 81 -6.13 -8.44 5.59
CA VAL A 81 -5.19 -8.47 6.70
C VAL A 81 -4.91 -9.91 7.11
N SER A 82 -3.70 -10.17 7.58
CA SER A 82 -3.22 -11.48 8.01
C SER A 82 -2.47 -11.37 9.33
N ALA A 83 -2.61 -12.38 10.19
CA ALA A 83 -1.90 -12.51 11.47
C ALA A 83 -0.81 -13.59 11.47
N ASP A 84 -0.69 -14.36 10.39
CA ASP A 84 0.16 -15.54 10.28
C ASP A 84 1.24 -15.43 9.20
N GLY A 85 1.62 -14.21 8.83
CA GLY A 85 2.63 -13.95 7.80
C GLY A 85 2.09 -14.09 6.38
N GLY A 86 0.79 -13.90 6.17
CA GLY A 86 0.16 -13.93 4.84
C GLY A 86 -0.27 -15.32 4.37
N ARG A 87 -0.37 -16.31 5.25
CA ARG A 87 -0.87 -17.65 4.92
C ARG A 87 -2.39 -17.68 4.86
N THR A 88 -3.05 -17.00 5.79
CA THR A 88 -4.51 -16.80 5.80
C THR A 88 -4.85 -15.31 5.83
N TRP A 89 -6.02 -14.98 5.27
CA TRP A 89 -6.44 -13.60 5.04
C TRP A 89 -7.88 -13.38 5.50
N GLN A 90 -8.12 -12.21 6.08
CA GLN A 90 -9.43 -11.72 6.49
C GLN A 90 -9.66 -10.35 5.83
N SER A 91 -10.88 -10.09 5.34
CA SER A 91 -11.24 -8.76 4.84
C SER A 91 -11.32 -7.75 5.99
N ALA A 92 -10.75 -6.57 5.78
CA ALA A 92 -10.91 -5.42 6.67
C ALA A 92 -12.15 -4.58 6.26
N GLU A 93 -12.70 -3.86 7.23
CA GLU A 93 -13.72 -2.84 7.00
C GLU A 93 -13.06 -1.58 6.45
N LEU A 94 -13.62 -1.02 5.36
CA LEU A 94 -13.15 0.22 4.74
C LEU A 94 -13.99 1.40 5.21
N GLU A 95 -13.33 2.47 5.63
CA GLU A 95 -13.99 3.74 5.94
C GLU A 95 -14.04 4.58 4.66
N GLN A 96 -15.14 4.44 3.93
CA GLN A 96 -15.40 5.15 2.67
C GLN A 96 -16.82 5.69 2.64
N ASP A 97 -17.03 6.83 1.97
CA ASP A 97 -18.39 7.30 1.68
C ASP A 97 -18.93 6.49 0.49
N PRO A 98 -20.06 5.78 0.61
CA PRO A 98 -20.63 4.96 -0.47
C PRO A 98 -21.03 5.76 -1.71
N LYS A 99 -21.07 7.10 -1.64
CA LYS A 99 -21.32 7.98 -2.78
C LYS A 99 -20.04 8.36 -3.53
N GLN A 100 -18.87 8.05 -3.00
CA GLN A 100 -17.62 8.35 -3.68
C GLN A 100 -17.47 7.51 -4.94
N ASP A 101 -17.09 8.19 -6.01
CA ASP A 101 -16.73 7.55 -7.26
C ASP A 101 -15.35 6.89 -7.14
N LEU A 102 -15.27 5.61 -7.47
CA LEU A 102 -14.02 4.85 -7.45
C LEU A 102 -13.02 5.38 -8.47
N ASP A 103 -13.44 6.17 -9.45
CA ASP A 103 -12.57 6.82 -10.42
C ASP A 103 -11.86 8.09 -9.93
N HIS A 104 -12.30 8.65 -8.80
CA HIS A 104 -11.86 9.96 -8.31
C HIS A 104 -11.53 9.95 -6.80
N MET A 105 -10.94 8.86 -6.31
CA MET A 105 -10.50 8.69 -4.93
C MET A 105 -9.06 9.17 -4.73
N TRP A 106 -8.88 10.48 -4.54
CA TRP A 106 -7.55 11.08 -4.38
C TRP A 106 -6.97 10.94 -2.96
N ALA A 107 -7.84 10.76 -1.97
CA ALA A 107 -7.47 10.58 -0.57
C ALA A 107 -7.21 9.09 -0.26
N TRP A 108 -6.50 8.83 0.85
CA TRP A 108 -6.40 7.48 1.39
C TRP A 108 -7.77 6.94 1.80
N THR A 109 -7.87 5.62 1.85
CA THR A 109 -8.95 4.89 2.50
C THR A 109 -8.42 4.36 3.82
N LEU A 110 -9.08 4.69 4.93
CA LEU A 110 -8.75 4.07 6.22
C LEU A 110 -9.41 2.70 6.29
N PHE A 111 -8.77 1.77 7.01
CA PHE A 111 -9.34 0.46 7.27
C PHE A 111 -9.19 0.06 8.73
N ARG A 112 -10.08 -0.83 9.18
CA ARG A 112 -10.03 -1.47 10.50
C ARG A 112 -10.37 -2.94 10.41
N ALA A 113 -9.81 -3.74 11.31
CA ALA A 113 -10.19 -5.14 11.48
C ALA A 113 -9.94 -5.58 12.92
N SER A 114 -10.77 -6.49 13.44
CA SER A 114 -10.44 -7.29 14.61
C SER A 114 -10.00 -8.67 14.14
N ILE A 115 -8.72 -9.01 14.33
CA ILE A 115 -8.13 -10.25 13.82
C ILE A 115 -7.98 -11.25 14.96
N LYS A 116 -8.38 -12.50 14.73
CA LYS A 116 -8.16 -13.60 15.68
C LYS A 116 -6.66 -13.82 15.92
N ILE A 117 -6.27 -13.92 17.19
CA ILE A 117 -4.92 -14.31 17.58
C ILE A 117 -4.78 -15.82 17.36
N PRO A 118 -3.77 -16.29 16.59
CA PRO A 118 -3.57 -17.73 16.40
C PRO A 118 -3.25 -18.45 17.72
N ASP A 119 -3.78 -19.66 17.89
CA ASP A 119 -3.61 -20.40 19.13
C ASP A 119 -2.14 -20.81 19.34
N GLY A 120 -1.63 -20.66 20.58
CA GLY A 120 -0.31 -21.14 20.97
C GLY A 120 0.89 -20.35 20.41
N VAL A 121 0.68 -19.19 19.77
CA VAL A 121 1.78 -18.38 19.23
C VAL A 121 2.35 -17.42 20.28
N ASN A 122 3.68 -17.26 20.27
CA ASN A 122 4.37 -16.24 21.07
C ASN A 122 4.67 -14.95 20.28
N LYS A 123 4.47 -14.99 18.96
CA LYS A 123 4.68 -13.86 18.05
C LYS A 123 3.66 -13.94 16.92
N MET A 124 3.01 -12.81 16.63
CA MET A 124 2.21 -12.60 15.43
C MET A 124 3.02 -11.87 14.37
N GLU A 125 2.72 -12.17 13.11
CA GLU A 125 3.26 -11.45 11.97
C GLU A 125 2.09 -10.85 11.19
N LEU A 126 1.90 -9.55 11.37
CA LEU A 126 0.85 -8.81 10.71
C LEU A 126 1.26 -8.45 9.28
N VAL A 127 0.43 -8.82 8.31
CA VAL A 127 0.61 -8.46 6.90
C VAL A 127 -0.68 -7.83 6.38
N VAL A 128 -0.57 -6.80 5.55
CA VAL A 128 -1.70 -6.14 4.89
C VAL A 128 -1.43 -6.05 3.39
N LYS A 129 -2.49 -6.23 2.59
CA LYS A 129 -2.51 -5.92 1.16
C LYS A 129 -3.81 -5.22 0.80
N ALA A 130 -3.75 -4.37 -0.21
CA ALA A 130 -4.91 -3.69 -0.78
C ALA A 130 -5.07 -4.03 -2.26
N THR A 131 -6.29 -3.91 -2.75
CA THR A 131 -6.67 -4.04 -4.17
C THR A 131 -7.44 -2.79 -4.56
N ASP A 132 -6.98 -2.12 -5.61
CA ASP A 132 -7.71 -1.05 -6.27
C ASP A 132 -8.60 -1.59 -7.39
N ARG A 133 -9.47 -0.72 -7.91
CA ARG A 133 -10.40 -1.02 -9.02
C ARG A 133 -9.74 -1.07 -10.40
#